data_AF-D9ZWT0-F1
#
_entry.id   AF-D9ZWT0-F1
#
_cell.length_a   1.000
_cell.length_b   1.000
_cell.length_c   1.000
_cell.angle_alpha   90.00
_cell.angle_beta   90.00
_cell.angle_gamma   90.00
#
_symmetry.space_group_name_H-M   'P 1'
#
loop_
_entity.id
_entity.type
_entity.pdbx_description
1 polymer ?
#
loop_
_entity_poly.entity_id
_entity_poly.type
_entity_poly.pdbx_seq_one_letter_code
_entity_poly.pdbx_strand_id
1 'polypeptide(L)'
;YFSSHKAKTPSFSGYYPTLPFYNDTSAAFGFFTKIKSLYSGQVPVQISRRIITTISINLRMCPQNSCEGPNGSRLAASMNNISFVTPSHMDILKAYYYHIKGVYGTRFPEFPPLFFNFTAEYQPLFLETPRLATEVKVIEFGQVVELVIQG
;
A
#
# COMPACT_ATOMS: atom_id res chain seq x y z
N TYR A 1 41.87 -33.78 -47.43
CA TYR A 1 41.96 -33.99 -45.97
C TYR A 1 41.39 -32.76 -45.27
N PHE A 2 40.07 -32.69 -45.08
CA PHE A 2 39.43 -31.63 -44.31
C PHE A 2 39.17 -32.17 -42.90
N SER A 3 39.91 -31.62 -41.93
CA SER A 3 39.72 -31.92 -40.51
C SER A 3 38.49 -31.15 -40.01
N SER A 4 37.46 -31.89 -39.60
CA SER A 4 36.27 -31.34 -38.95
C SER A 4 36.61 -30.93 -37.53
N HIS A 5 36.83 -29.64 -37.30
CA HIS A 5 36.82 -29.09 -35.95
C HIS A 5 35.37 -29.02 -35.46
N LYS A 6 34.97 -29.99 -34.62
CA LYS A 6 33.75 -29.87 -33.82
C LYS A 6 33.87 -28.64 -32.93
N ALA A 7 33.03 -27.64 -33.18
CA ALA A 7 32.84 -26.53 -32.26
C ALA A 7 32.38 -27.08 -30.90
N LYS A 8 33.15 -26.77 -29.86
CA LYS A 8 32.82 -27.14 -28.48
C LYS A 8 31.72 -26.18 -28.00
N THR A 9 30.47 -26.62 -28.02
CA THR A 9 29.37 -25.91 -27.37
C THR A 9 29.73 -25.74 -25.89
N PRO A 10 29.71 -24.52 -25.33
CA PRO A 10 29.90 -24.37 -23.90
C PRO A 10 28.74 -25.07 -23.21
N SER A 11 29.01 -26.15 -22.49
CA SER A 11 28.03 -26.74 -21.60
C SER A 11 27.83 -25.75 -20.46
N PHE A 12 26.70 -25.06 -20.45
CA PHE A 12 26.25 -24.35 -19.27
C PHE A 12 25.96 -25.43 -18.22
N SER A 13 26.91 -25.73 -17.34
CA SER A 13 26.62 -26.44 -16.08
C SER A 13 25.87 -25.45 -15.20
N GLY A 14 24.63 -25.16 -15.59
CA GLY A 14 23.80 -24.12 -15.02
C GLY A 14 23.36 -24.51 -13.62
N TYR A 15 24.18 -24.18 -12.63
CA TYR A 15 23.71 -24.06 -11.26
C TYR A 15 22.73 -22.89 -11.23
N TYR A 16 21.44 -23.20 -11.27
CA TYR A 16 20.43 -22.21 -10.91
C TYR A 16 20.58 -21.92 -9.42
N PRO A 17 20.49 -20.65 -9.00
CA PRO A 17 20.50 -20.33 -7.59
C PRO A 17 19.26 -20.93 -6.92
N THR A 18 19.43 -21.54 -5.75
CA THR A 18 18.30 -21.90 -4.89
C THR A 18 17.62 -20.62 -4.43
N LEU A 19 16.34 -20.47 -4.77
CA LEU A 19 15.55 -19.31 -4.38
C LEU A 19 14.83 -19.57 -3.04
N PRO A 20 14.58 -18.52 -2.22
CA PRO A 20 13.70 -18.63 -1.06
C PRO A 20 12.31 -19.12 -1.45
N PHE A 21 11.61 -19.76 -0.51
CA PHE A 21 10.21 -20.13 -0.69
C PHE A 21 9.30 -18.90 -0.78
N TYR A 22 8.15 -19.04 -1.44
CA TYR A 22 7.19 -17.93 -1.64
C TYR A 22 6.64 -17.32 -0.34
N ASN A 23 6.74 -18.05 0.78
CA ASN A 23 6.29 -17.66 2.11
C ASN A 23 7.45 -17.39 3.09
N ASP A 24 8.70 -17.30 2.61
CA ASP A 24 9.86 -17.02 3.45
C ASP A 24 9.95 -15.52 3.79
N THR A 25 9.25 -15.13 4.86
CA THR A 25 9.26 -13.75 5.38
C THR A 25 10.63 -13.34 5.93
N SER A 26 11.45 -14.30 6.38
CA SER A 26 12.79 -14.02 6.91
C SER A 26 13.76 -13.62 5.80
N ALA A 27 13.71 -14.32 4.66
CA ALA A 27 14.47 -13.94 3.47
C ALA A 27 14.06 -12.54 2.96
N ALA A 28 12.76 -12.26 2.88
CA ALA A 28 12.24 -10.95 2.47
C ALA A 28 12.71 -9.82 3.40
N PHE A 29 12.61 -10.02 4.72
CA PHE A 29 13.06 -9.05 5.72
C PHE A 29 14.59 -8.85 5.69
N GLY A 30 15.35 -9.93 5.51
CA GLY A 30 16.81 -9.88 5.39
C GLY A 30 17.29 -9.10 4.16
N PHE A 31 16.51 -9.06 3.09
CA PHE A 31 16.75 -8.19 1.94
C PHE A 31 16.38 -6.73 2.25
N PHE A 32 15.16 -6.50 2.76
CA PHE A 32 14.61 -5.16 3.00
C PHE A 32 15.49 -4.32 3.95
N THR A 33 16.03 -4.94 5.00
CA THR A 33 16.91 -4.28 5.99
C THR A 33 18.25 -3.79 5.43
N LYS A 34 18.63 -4.21 4.22
CA LYS A 34 19.87 -3.80 3.55
C LYS A 34 19.70 -2.59 2.65
N ILE A 35 18.46 -2.15 2.39
CA ILE A 35 18.18 -0.99 1.55
C ILE A 35 18.67 0.28 2.25
N LYS A 36 19.64 0.95 1.64
CA LYS A 36 20.23 2.21 2.13
C LYS A 36 20.50 3.13 0.95
N SER A 37 20.39 4.44 1.18
CA SER A 37 20.87 5.43 0.21
C SER A 37 22.38 5.28 0.03
N LEU A 38 22.85 5.47 -1.21
CA LEU A 38 24.30 5.48 -1.51
C LEU A 38 25.02 6.64 -0.82
N TYR A 39 24.33 7.76 -0.62
CA TYR A 39 24.86 8.96 0.04
C TYR A 39 24.02 9.37 1.24
N SER A 40 24.67 9.93 2.25
CA SER A 40 24.02 10.61 3.38
C SER A 40 23.44 11.95 2.90
N GLY A 41 22.25 11.91 2.28
CA GLY A 41 21.51 13.09 1.89
C GLY A 41 20.94 13.86 3.10
N GLN A 42 20.27 14.98 2.82
CA GLN A 42 19.53 15.73 3.84
C GLN A 42 18.32 14.91 4.29
N VAL A 43 18.45 14.21 5.42
CA VAL A 43 17.33 13.56 6.10
C VAL A 43 16.66 14.61 6.98
N PRO A 44 15.35 14.86 6.83
CA PRO A 44 14.65 15.79 7.70
C PRO A 44 14.66 15.28 9.15
N VAL A 45 15.30 16.04 10.05
CA VAL A 45 15.38 15.70 11.48
C VAL A 45 14.32 16.39 12.33
N GLN A 46 13.81 17.53 11.87
CA GLN A 46 12.74 18.27 12.52
C GLN A 46 11.42 18.00 11.81
N ILE A 47 10.65 17.07 12.36
CA ILE A 47 9.33 16.71 11.83
C ILE A 47 8.30 17.76 12.26
N SER A 48 7.65 18.40 11.30
CA SER A 48 6.60 19.41 11.57
C SER A 48 5.23 18.77 11.74
N ARG A 49 5.00 17.60 11.13
CA ARG A 49 3.70 16.92 11.12
C ARG A 49 3.88 15.42 11.05
N ARG A 50 3.16 14.69 11.90
CA ARG A 50 3.12 13.22 11.89
C ARG A 50 1.75 12.75 11.42
N ILE A 51 1.76 11.83 10.47
CA ILE A 51 0.55 11.16 9.97
C ILE A 51 0.76 9.66 10.19
N ILE A 52 -0.14 9.04 10.93
CA ILE A 52 -0.20 7.59 11.10
C ILE A 52 -1.40 7.08 10.30
N THR A 53 -1.12 6.22 9.34
CA THR A 53 -2.16 5.58 8.54
C THR A 53 -2.19 4.09 8.81
N THR A 54 -3.35 3.57 9.20
CA THR A 54 -3.59 2.14 9.06
C THR A 54 -3.85 1.80 7.60
N ILE A 55 -3.39 0.65 7.15
CA ILE A 55 -3.78 0.01 5.89
C ILE A 55 -4.51 -1.28 6.24
N SER A 56 -5.58 -1.58 5.51
CA SER A 56 -6.35 -2.78 5.80
C SER A 56 -6.99 -3.34 4.53
N ILE A 57 -7.03 -4.68 4.45
CA ILE A 57 -8.01 -5.37 3.61
C ILE A 57 -9.31 -5.39 4.38
N ASN A 58 -10.39 -5.13 3.68
CA ASN A 58 -11.70 -4.92 4.26
C ASN A 58 -12.76 -5.67 3.44
N LEU A 59 -13.97 -5.76 3.98
CA LEU A 59 -15.13 -6.31 3.32
C LEU A 59 -16.20 -5.24 3.12
N ARG A 60 -16.88 -5.28 1.99
CA ARG A 60 -18.08 -4.49 1.72
C ARG A 60 -19.22 -5.44 1.39
N MET A 61 -20.32 -5.33 2.13
CA MET A 61 -21.50 -6.15 1.83
C MET A 61 -22.07 -5.81 0.45
N CYS A 62 -22.42 -6.87 -0.29
CA CYS A 62 -23.13 -6.74 -1.55
C CYS A 62 -24.64 -6.85 -1.33
N PRO A 63 -25.47 -6.23 -2.19
CA PRO A 63 -26.91 -6.45 -2.16
C PRO A 63 -27.21 -7.95 -2.18
N GLN A 64 -28.08 -8.41 -1.29
CA GLN A 64 -28.51 -9.81 -1.22
C GLN A 64 -27.36 -10.83 -1.11
N ASN A 65 -26.21 -10.45 -0.54
CA ASN A 65 -25.03 -11.31 -0.39
C ASN A 65 -24.55 -11.92 -1.73
N SER A 66 -24.72 -11.17 -2.82
CA SER A 66 -24.53 -11.68 -4.19
C SER A 66 -23.08 -11.81 -4.63
N CYS A 67 -22.10 -11.52 -3.77
CA CYS A 67 -20.69 -11.49 -4.14
C CYS A 67 -19.93 -12.72 -3.63
N GLU A 68 -18.79 -13.01 -4.24
CA GLU A 68 -18.01 -14.24 -3.98
C GLU A 68 -17.02 -14.11 -2.81
N GLY A 69 -16.92 -12.93 -2.19
CA GLY A 69 -16.07 -12.75 -1.02
C GLY A 69 -16.65 -13.41 0.23
N PRO A 70 -15.90 -13.37 1.34
CA PRO A 70 -16.32 -13.95 2.61
C PRO A 70 -17.71 -13.45 3.01
N ASN A 71 -18.59 -14.35 3.45
CA ASN A 71 -19.96 -14.01 3.87
C ASN A 71 -20.80 -13.28 2.80
N GLY A 72 -20.56 -13.55 1.50
CA GLY A 72 -21.31 -12.93 0.41
C GLY A 72 -20.94 -11.46 0.15
N SER A 73 -19.82 -11.02 0.70
CA SER A 73 -19.29 -9.66 0.56
C SER A 73 -18.36 -9.53 -0.64
N ARG A 74 -17.88 -8.32 -0.91
CA ARG A 74 -16.77 -8.07 -1.84
C ARG A 74 -15.57 -7.53 -1.07
N LEU A 75 -14.37 -7.87 -1.54
CA LEU A 75 -13.14 -7.28 -1.02
C LEU A 75 -13.11 -5.76 -1.27
N ALA A 76 -12.57 -5.06 -0.28
CA ALA A 76 -12.25 -3.65 -0.29
C ALA A 76 -10.88 -3.46 0.36
N ALA A 77 -10.34 -2.24 0.28
CA ALA A 77 -9.17 -1.83 1.03
C ALA A 77 -9.38 -0.40 1.54
N SER A 78 -8.75 -0.08 2.66
CA SER A 78 -8.86 1.25 3.25
C SER A 78 -7.56 1.76 3.82
N MET A 79 -7.49 3.09 3.93
CA MET A 79 -6.50 3.80 4.74
C MET A 79 -7.23 4.55 5.85
N ASN A 80 -6.86 4.36 7.12
CA ASN A 80 -7.57 4.93 8.27
C ASN A 80 -9.09 4.72 8.22
N ASN A 81 -9.52 3.51 7.83
CA ASN A 81 -10.91 3.10 7.69
C ASN A 81 -11.71 3.86 6.60
N ILE A 82 -11.03 4.49 5.65
CA ILE A 82 -11.62 5.10 4.46
C ILE A 82 -11.20 4.31 3.22
N SER A 83 -12.17 3.70 2.55
CA SER A 83 -11.98 3.10 1.23
C SER A 83 -12.21 4.17 0.18
N PHE A 84 -11.15 4.52 -0.54
CA PHE A 84 -11.15 5.62 -1.48
C PHE A 84 -12.04 5.33 -2.69
N VAL A 85 -12.99 6.23 -2.96
CA VAL A 85 -13.83 6.16 -4.17
C VAL A 85 -13.32 7.18 -5.17
N THR A 86 -12.92 6.74 -6.35
CA THR A 86 -12.54 7.65 -7.44
C THR A 86 -13.75 8.48 -7.87
N PRO A 87 -13.66 9.81 -7.89
CA PRO A 87 -14.73 10.65 -8.41
C PRO A 87 -15.05 10.32 -9.87
N SER A 88 -16.34 10.18 -10.18
CA SER A 88 -16.79 9.74 -11.52
C SER A 88 -16.96 10.87 -12.53
N HIS A 89 -17.14 12.12 -12.08
CA HIS A 89 -17.53 13.24 -12.92
C HIS A 89 -16.43 14.28 -13.14
N MET A 90 -15.39 14.31 -12.29
CA MET A 90 -14.28 15.26 -12.36
C MET A 90 -13.08 14.78 -11.55
N ASP A 91 -11.87 14.99 -12.07
CA ASP A 91 -10.64 14.68 -11.35
C ASP A 91 -10.35 15.67 -10.21
N ILE A 92 -9.65 15.18 -9.17
CA ILE A 92 -9.33 15.97 -7.96
C ILE A 92 -8.48 17.20 -8.30
N LEU A 93 -7.53 17.07 -9.23
CA LEU A 93 -6.62 18.15 -9.59
C LEU A 93 -7.37 19.33 -10.24
N LYS A 94 -8.26 19.05 -11.19
CA LYS A 94 -9.12 20.05 -11.83
C LYS A 94 -10.08 20.67 -10.82
N ALA A 95 -10.69 19.88 -9.95
CA ALA A 95 -11.56 20.40 -8.89
C ALA A 95 -10.80 21.32 -7.94
N TYR A 96 -9.58 20.97 -7.56
CA TYR A 96 -8.70 21.80 -6.74
C TYR A 96 -8.36 23.13 -7.46
N TYR A 97 -7.91 23.06 -8.71
CA TYR A 97 -7.46 24.21 -9.49
C TYR A 97 -8.57 25.25 -9.73
N TYR A 98 -9.79 24.78 -10.06
CA TYR A 98 -10.95 25.66 -10.31
C TYR A 98 -11.82 25.89 -9.07
N HIS A 99 -11.37 25.47 -7.89
CA HIS A 99 -12.11 25.58 -6.63
C HIS A 99 -13.53 24.99 -6.66
N ILE A 100 -13.73 23.89 -7.39
CA ILE A 100 -15.03 23.23 -7.50
C ILE A 100 -15.31 22.41 -6.25
N LYS A 101 -16.44 22.71 -5.60
CA LYS A 101 -16.88 22.02 -4.38
C LYS A 101 -17.60 20.71 -4.72
N GLY A 102 -17.58 19.76 -3.78
CA GLY A 102 -18.37 18.52 -3.87
C GLY A 102 -17.67 17.34 -4.55
N VAL A 103 -16.44 17.51 -5.06
CA VAL A 103 -15.67 16.41 -5.71
C VAL A 103 -14.91 15.56 -4.70
N TYR A 104 -14.31 16.20 -3.70
CA TYR A 104 -13.55 15.56 -2.64
C TYR A 104 -13.71 16.34 -1.32
N GLY A 105 -13.51 15.66 -0.20
CA GLY A 105 -13.37 16.27 1.12
C GLY A 105 -11.90 16.40 1.53
N THR A 106 -11.60 17.31 2.46
CA THR A 106 -10.23 17.56 2.95
C THR A 106 -9.99 16.96 4.35
N ARG A 107 -10.88 16.06 4.80
CA ARG A 107 -10.89 15.52 6.17
C ARG A 107 -10.36 14.10 6.24
N PHE A 108 -9.42 13.72 5.37
CA PHE A 108 -8.68 12.48 5.57
C PHE A 108 -7.96 12.58 6.94
N PRO A 109 -8.10 11.61 7.85
CA PRO A 109 -7.63 11.76 9.23
C PRO A 109 -6.11 11.61 9.34
N GLU A 110 -5.48 12.31 10.30
CA GLU A 110 -4.03 12.16 10.56
C GLU A 110 -3.67 10.89 11.30
N PHE A 111 -4.62 10.32 12.02
CA PHE A 111 -4.47 9.12 12.84
C PHE A 111 -5.67 8.20 12.57
N PRO A 112 -5.54 6.89 12.86
CA PRO A 112 -6.67 5.99 12.78
C PRO A 112 -7.82 6.50 13.67
N PRO A 113 -9.07 6.55 13.18
CA PRO A 113 -10.20 7.06 13.96
C PRO A 113 -10.55 6.18 15.16
N LEU A 114 -10.06 4.94 15.18
CA LEU A 114 -10.20 3.97 16.26
C LEU A 114 -8.86 3.27 16.48
N PHE A 115 -8.40 3.25 17.73
CA PHE A 115 -7.21 2.51 18.13
C PHE A 115 -7.59 1.14 18.69
N PHE A 116 -6.89 0.11 18.22
CA PHE A 116 -7.01 -1.27 18.69
C PHE A 116 -5.66 -1.98 18.47
N ASN A 117 -5.57 -3.26 18.81
CA ASN A 117 -4.40 -4.05 18.45
C ASN A 117 -4.41 -4.31 16.93
N PHE A 118 -3.80 -3.43 16.15
CA PHE A 118 -3.83 -3.46 14.68
C PHE A 118 -3.29 -4.77 14.07
N THR A 119 -2.38 -5.45 14.77
CA THR A 119 -1.68 -6.65 14.29
C THR A 119 -2.15 -7.93 14.98
N ALA A 120 -3.30 -7.92 15.66
CA ALA A 120 -3.87 -9.15 16.20
C ALA A 120 -4.21 -10.12 15.07
N GLU A 121 -3.92 -11.41 15.25
CA GLU A 121 -4.18 -12.47 14.26
C GLU A 121 -5.67 -12.56 13.90
N TYR A 122 -6.54 -12.34 14.88
CA TYR A 122 -8.00 -12.35 14.72
C TYR A 122 -8.58 -11.00 15.12
N GLN A 123 -9.20 -10.33 14.15
CA GLN A 123 -9.91 -9.07 14.36
C GLN A 123 -11.42 -9.32 14.40
N PRO A 124 -12.18 -8.55 15.21
CA PRO A 124 -13.63 -8.57 15.15
C PRO A 124 -14.17 -8.14 13.77
N LEU A 125 -15.20 -8.83 13.27
CA LEU A 125 -15.84 -8.55 11.96
C LEU A 125 -16.30 -7.10 11.78
N PHE A 126 -16.68 -6.41 12.86
CA PHE A 126 -17.14 -5.01 12.76
C PHE A 126 -16.00 -4.04 12.35
N LEU A 127 -14.73 -4.43 12.53
CA LEU A 127 -13.57 -3.66 12.06
C LEU A 127 -13.29 -3.88 10.57
N GLU A 128 -13.90 -4.89 9.94
CA GLU A 128 -13.64 -5.23 8.55
C GLU A 128 -14.43 -4.34 7.58
N THR A 129 -15.42 -3.56 8.03
CA THR A 129 -16.25 -2.72 7.16
C THR A 129 -15.74 -1.28 7.09
N PRO A 130 -15.30 -0.79 5.92
CA PRO A 130 -14.76 0.55 5.77
C PRO A 130 -15.83 1.56 5.37
N ARG A 131 -15.58 2.84 5.64
CA ARG A 131 -16.38 3.94 5.09
C ARG A 131 -15.93 4.24 3.66
N LEU A 132 -16.87 4.35 2.73
CA LEU A 132 -16.58 4.83 1.38
C LEU A 132 -16.52 6.36 1.37
N ALA A 133 -15.43 6.95 0.90
CA ALA A 133 -15.34 8.40 0.69
C ALA A 133 -14.21 8.78 -0.27
N THR A 134 -14.29 9.99 -0.82
CA THR A 134 -13.18 10.66 -1.50
C THR A 134 -12.64 11.74 -0.56
N GLU A 135 -11.71 11.38 0.31
CA GLU A 135 -11.09 12.32 1.26
C GLU A 135 -9.60 12.45 0.96
N VAL A 136 -9.10 13.68 0.95
CA VAL A 136 -7.68 14.00 0.76
C VAL A 136 -7.10 14.62 2.01
N LYS A 137 -5.78 14.57 2.12
CA LYS A 137 -5.03 15.34 3.11
C LYS A 137 -4.30 16.50 2.44
N VAL A 138 -4.65 17.73 2.82
CA VAL A 138 -3.92 18.92 2.38
C VAL A 138 -2.67 19.10 3.25
N ILE A 139 -1.54 19.29 2.60
CA ILE A 139 -0.22 19.52 3.21
C ILE A 139 0.29 20.83 2.64
N GLU A 140 0.68 21.75 3.53
CA GLU A 140 1.18 23.05 3.11
C GLU A 140 2.60 22.94 2.56
N PHE A 141 2.94 23.84 1.63
CA PHE A 141 4.30 23.91 1.09
C PHE A 141 5.32 24.13 2.21
N GLY A 142 6.42 23.38 2.17
CA GLY A 142 7.49 23.45 3.17
C GLY A 142 7.27 22.63 4.44
N GLN A 143 6.11 21.96 4.63
CA GLN A 143 5.94 21.05 5.76
C GLN A 143 6.86 19.82 5.66
N VAL A 144 7.54 19.50 6.76
CA VAL A 144 8.25 18.23 6.92
C VAL A 144 7.30 17.22 7.55
N VAL A 145 6.97 16.17 6.79
CA VAL A 145 5.97 15.16 7.18
C VAL A 145 6.63 13.82 7.44
N GLU A 146 6.32 13.22 8.59
CA GLU A 146 6.57 11.81 8.85
C GLU A 146 5.28 11.02 8.61
N LEU A 147 5.32 10.06 7.68
CA LEU A 147 4.23 9.14 7.42
C LEU A 147 4.59 7.76 7.98
N VAL A 148 3.80 7.29 8.93
CA VAL A 148 3.89 5.94 9.49
C VAL A 148 2.77 5.09 8.91
N ILE A 149 3.12 3.97 8.29
CA ILE A 149 2.16 3.01 7.75
C ILE A 149 2.10 1.82 8.70
N GLN A 150 0.91 1.56 9.23
CA GLN A 150 0.60 0.44 10.10
C GLN A 150 -0.35 -0.50 9.37
N GLY A 151 -0.08 -1.80 9.32
CA GLY A 151 -0.98 -2.80 8.75
C GLY A 151 -0.89 -4.10 9.52
#